data_AF-N1U8Q5-F1
#
_entry.id   AF-N1U8Q5-F1
#
_cell.length_a   1.000
_cell.length_b   1.000
_cell.length_c   1.000
_cell.angle_alpha   90.00
_cell.angle_beta   90.00
_cell.angle_gamma   90.00
#
_symmetry.space_group_name_H-M   'P 1'
#
loop_
_entity.id
_entity.type
_entity.pdbx_description
1 polymer ?
#
loop_
_entity_poly.entity_id
_entity_poly.type
_entity_poly.pdbx_seq_one_letter_code
_entity_poly.pdbx_strand_id
1 'polypeptide(L)'
;MPFILREYTVREVELADGGLHIDAKFPQYLHTHCEKQSYRFDKEGLLVRNDYTADIVGPWAKGAHFTTLFQEIDGLPIPTKRNVFVRLGGFATPIPVLSAILKPLKVHFR
;
A
#
# COMPACT_ATOMS: atom_id res chain seq x y z
N MET A 1 5.48 1.85 5.84
CA MET A 1 4.94 2.14 7.18
C MET A 1 3.85 1.14 7.61
N PRO A 2 4.06 -0.20 7.62
CA PRO A 2 3.10 -1.11 8.24
C PRO A 2 3.38 -1.43 9.71
N PHE A 3 4.62 -1.27 10.21
CA PHE A 3 4.96 -1.60 11.60
C PHE A 3 4.26 -0.69 12.63
N ILE A 4 4.09 0.59 12.30
CA ILE A 4 3.37 1.55 13.16
C ILE A 4 1.87 1.26 13.27
N LEU A 5 1.28 0.44 12.38
CA LEU A 5 -0.17 0.17 12.41
C LEU A 5 -0.59 -0.45 13.75
N ARG A 6 0.30 -1.20 14.40
CA ARG A 6 0.06 -1.81 15.71
C ARG A 6 -0.07 -0.81 16.85
N GLU A 7 0.43 0.41 16.65
CA GLU A 7 0.44 1.48 17.65
C GLU A 7 -0.82 2.35 17.59
N TYR A 8 -1.66 2.17 16.57
CA TYR A 8 -2.84 3.00 16.34
C TYR A 8 -4.10 2.13 16.20
N THR A 9 -5.25 2.71 16.54
CA THR A 9 -6.53 2.07 16.29
C THR A 9 -6.78 2.00 14.78
N VAL A 10 -6.90 0.77 14.28
CA VAL A 10 -7.25 0.47 12.89
C VAL A 10 -8.57 -0.28 12.85
N ARG A 11 -9.26 -0.22 11.71
CA ARG A 11 -10.37 -1.12 11.41
C ARG A 11 -9.85 -2.23 10.52
N GLU A 12 -10.04 -3.46 10.96
CA GLU A 12 -9.64 -4.66 10.23
C GLU A 12 -10.86 -5.41 9.71
N VAL A 13 -10.77 -5.92 8.48
CA VAL A 13 -11.81 -6.72 7.84
C VAL A 13 -11.15 -7.88 7.11
N GLU A 14 -11.44 -9.10 7.52
CA GLU A 14 -11.07 -10.31 6.78
C GLU A 14 -11.88 -10.38 5.49
N LEU A 15 -11.20 -10.67 4.38
CA LEU A 15 -11.79 -10.75 3.06
C LEU A 15 -12.17 -12.19 2.73
N ALA A 16 -13.16 -12.36 1.85
CA ALA A 16 -13.64 -13.68 1.46
C ALA A 16 -12.57 -14.57 0.79
N ASP A 17 -11.50 -13.98 0.26
CA ASP A 17 -10.35 -14.67 -0.33
C ASP A 17 -9.26 -15.06 0.69
N GLY A 18 -9.51 -14.84 1.98
CA GLY A 18 -8.55 -15.03 3.07
C GLY A 18 -7.56 -13.88 3.23
N GLY A 19 -7.68 -12.81 2.43
CA GLY A 19 -6.90 -11.60 2.60
C GLY A 19 -7.37 -10.73 3.76
N LEU A 20 -6.65 -9.64 4.01
CA LEU A 20 -6.94 -8.69 5.09
C LEU A 20 -7.01 -7.27 4.54
N HIS A 21 -8.09 -6.56 4.86
CA HIS A 21 -8.23 -5.12 4.63
C HIS A 21 -8.07 -4.36 5.94
N ILE A 22 -7.20 -3.36 5.96
CA ILE A 22 -6.95 -2.49 7.12
C ILE A 22 -7.20 -1.04 6.73
N ASP A 23 -8.15 -0.38 7.39
CA ASP A 23 -8.32 1.07 7.32
C ASP A 23 -7.59 1.73 8.51
N ALA A 24 -6.63 2.59 8.21
CA ALA A 24 -5.86 3.34 9.21
C ALA A 24 -6.17 4.83 9.13
N LYS A 25 -6.28 5.45 10.31
CA LYS A 25 -6.35 6.91 10.46
C LYS A 25 -5.20 7.36 11.35
N PHE A 26 -4.23 8.04 10.77
CA PHE A 26 -3.06 8.55 11.46
C PHE A 26 -3.35 9.93 12.08
N PRO A 27 -2.80 10.22 13.27
CA PRO A 27 -2.94 11.53 13.88
C PRO A 27 -2.12 12.58 13.12
N GLN A 28 -2.56 13.84 13.17
CA GLN A 28 -1.94 14.94 12.41
C GLN A 28 -0.47 15.21 12.76
N TYR A 29 -0.04 14.88 13.97
CA TYR A 29 1.36 15.06 14.38
C TYR A 29 2.31 14.04 13.73
N LEU A 30 1.79 12.95 13.17
CA LEU A 30 2.59 11.96 12.49
C LEU A 30 2.80 12.38 11.04
N HIS A 31 4.07 12.52 10.65
CA HIS A 31 4.48 12.89 9.29
C HIS A 31 4.22 11.74 8.30
N THR A 32 2.95 11.52 7.98
CA THR A 32 2.48 10.56 6.98
C THR A 32 2.12 11.28 5.69
N HIS A 33 2.09 10.55 4.57
CA HIS A 33 1.69 11.10 3.28
C HIS A 33 0.23 11.58 3.23
N CYS A 34 -0.62 11.03 4.10
CA CYS A 34 -2.01 11.45 4.32
C CYS A 34 -2.57 10.85 5.61
N GLU A 35 -3.59 11.52 6.15
CA GLU A 35 -4.29 11.13 7.38
C GLU A 35 -4.92 9.73 7.28
N LYS A 36 -5.48 9.36 6.11
CA LYS A 36 -6.23 8.11 5.92
C LYS A 36 -5.60 7.25 4.85
N GLN A 37 -5.35 5.98 5.17
CA GLN A 37 -4.83 4.99 4.24
C GLN A 37 -5.58 3.67 4.41
N SER A 38 -5.81 2.96 3.30
CA SER A 38 -6.41 1.63 3.31
C SER A 38 -5.44 0.63 2.68
N TYR A 39 -5.09 -0.41 3.43
CA TYR A 39 -4.15 -1.45 3.02
C TYR A 39 -4.90 -2.75 2.76
N ARG A 40 -4.57 -3.42 1.65
CA ARG A 40 -5.04 -4.77 1.35
C ARG A 40 -3.87 -5.73 1.30
N PHE A 41 -3.91 -6.73 2.15
CA PHE A 41 -3.01 -7.87 2.16
C PHE A 41 -3.69 -9.07 1.52
N ASP A 42 -2.94 -9.88 0.78
CA ASP A 42 -3.42 -11.20 0.36
C ASP A 42 -3.38 -12.21 1.52
N LYS A 43 -3.81 -13.44 1.25
CA LYS A 43 -3.87 -14.52 2.27
C LYS A 43 -2.48 -14.95 2.76
N GLU A 44 -1.43 -14.65 2.01
CA GLU A 44 -0.03 -14.84 2.38
C GLU A 44 0.52 -13.68 3.22
N GLY A 45 -0.27 -12.63 3.44
CA GLY A 45 0.13 -11.45 4.20
C GLY A 45 0.98 -10.45 3.41
N LEU A 46 1.04 -10.55 2.08
CA LEU A 46 1.73 -9.60 1.23
C LEU A 46 0.85 -8.38 0.97
N LEU A 47 1.40 -7.18 1.14
CA LEU A 47 0.69 -5.94 0.81
C LEU A 47 0.52 -5.86 -0.71
N VAL A 48 -0.69 -6.04 -1.22
CA VAL A 48 -1.00 -6.05 -2.67
C VAL A 48 -1.66 -4.76 -3.16
N ARG A 49 -2.27 -3.98 -2.26
CA ARG A 49 -2.85 -2.66 -2.58
C ARG A 49 -2.74 -1.70 -1.40
N ASN A 50 -2.41 -0.44 -1.68
CA ASN A 50 -2.51 0.68 -0.75
C ASN A 50 -3.28 1.84 -1.40
N ASP A 51 -4.38 2.25 -0.79
CA ASP A 51 -5.17 3.39 -1.21
C ASP A 51 -4.90 4.59 -0.30
N TYR A 52 -4.60 5.73 -0.91
CA TYR A 52 -4.24 6.95 -0.19
C TYR A 52 -4.61 8.19 -0.99
N THR A 53 -4.51 9.36 -0.37
CA THR A 53 -4.52 10.65 -1.07
C THR A 53 -3.09 11.18 -1.05
N ALA A 54 -2.55 11.56 -2.20
CA ALA A 54 -1.27 12.24 -2.25
C ALA A 54 -1.47 13.73 -1.90
N ASP A 55 -1.67 14.03 -0.61
CA ASP A 55 -2.06 15.38 -0.15
C ASP A 55 -1.06 16.47 -0.59
N ILE A 56 0.22 16.11 -0.76
CA ILE A 56 1.26 17.01 -1.29
C ILE A 56 1.03 17.44 -2.76
N VAL A 57 0.36 16.62 -3.56
CA VAL A 57 -0.04 16.96 -4.94
C VAL A 57 -1.37 17.70 -4.93
N GLY A 58 -2.29 17.28 -4.05
CA GLY A 58 -3.57 17.94 -3.80
C GLY A 58 -4.66 16.96 -3.35
N PRO A 59 -5.79 17.46 -2.83
CA PRO A 59 -6.87 16.62 -2.26
C PRO A 59 -7.60 15.75 -3.30
N TRP A 60 -7.42 16.05 -4.59
CA TRP A 60 -7.97 15.28 -5.71
C TRP A 60 -7.10 14.08 -6.10
N ALA A 61 -5.84 14.03 -5.66
CA ALA A 61 -4.86 13.03 -6.05
C ALA A 61 -5.02 11.71 -5.28
N LYS A 62 -6.18 11.07 -5.44
CA LYS A 62 -6.51 9.79 -4.83
C LYS A 62 -5.86 8.65 -5.62
N GLY A 63 -4.91 7.96 -5.00
CA GLY A 63 -4.17 6.85 -5.59
C GLY A 63 -4.69 5.50 -5.12
N ALA A 64 -4.66 4.52 -6.03
CA ALA A 64 -4.68 3.09 -5.73
C ALA A 64 -3.33 2.50 -6.19
N HIS A 65 -2.47 2.15 -5.25
CA HIS A 65 -1.12 1.66 -5.50
C HIS A 65 -1.08 0.15 -5.35
N PHE A 66 -0.84 -0.54 -6.47
CA PHE A 66 -0.72 -1.99 -6.54
C PHE A 66 0.73 -2.41 -6.57
N THR A 67 1.03 -3.44 -5.79
CA THR A 67 2.34 -4.10 -5.68
C THR A 67 2.20 -5.53 -6.18
N THR A 68 3.07 -5.93 -7.09
CA THR A 68 3.02 -7.23 -7.77
C THR A 68 4.44 -7.74 -8.05
N LEU A 69 4.53 -8.96 -8.58
CA LEU A 69 5.80 -9.62 -8.91
C LEU A 69 6.74 -9.68 -7.70
N PHE A 70 6.26 -10.27 -6.61
CA PHE A 70 7.09 -10.49 -5.43
C PHE A 70 8.21 -11.49 -5.78
N GLN A 71 9.43 -11.16 -5.37
CA GLN A 71 10.60 -12.02 -5.47
C GLN A 71 11.16 -12.22 -4.07
N GLU A 72 11.56 -13.45 -3.74
CA GLU A 72 12.27 -13.71 -2.50
C GLU A 72 13.73 -13.25 -2.63
N ILE A 73 14.18 -12.39 -1.72
CA ILE A 73 15.53 -11.85 -1.69
C ILE A 73 15.99 -11.82 -0.25
N ASP A 74 17.08 -12.53 0.05
CA ASP A 74 17.59 -12.68 1.41
C ASP A 74 16.50 -13.14 2.41
N GLY A 75 15.60 -14.02 1.96
CA GLY A 75 14.49 -14.57 2.76
C GLY A 75 13.27 -13.65 2.91
N LEU A 76 13.21 -12.52 2.20
CA LEU A 76 12.11 -11.56 2.27
C LEU A 76 11.36 -11.44 0.94
N PRO A 77 10.01 -11.38 0.96
CA PRO A 77 9.23 -11.13 -0.24
C PRO A 77 9.29 -9.64 -0.62
N ILE A 78 9.99 -9.33 -1.70
CA ILE A 78 10.16 -7.96 -2.20
C ILE A 78 9.27 -7.74 -3.44
N PRO A 79 8.31 -6.80 -3.43
CA PRO A 79 7.52 -6.49 -4.62
C PRO A 79 8.39 -5.77 -5.65
N THR A 80 8.54 -6.36 -6.84
CA THR A 80 9.39 -5.82 -7.91
C THR A 80 8.65 -5.01 -8.95
N LYS A 81 7.31 -4.98 -8.90
CA LYS A 81 6.49 -4.13 -9.77
C LYS A 81 5.48 -3.32 -8.96
N ARG A 82 5.38 -2.04 -9.29
CA ARG A 82 4.48 -1.07 -8.66
C ARG A 82 3.74 -0.29 -9.72
N ASN A 83 2.42 -0.22 -9.60
CA ASN A 83 1.57 0.60 -10.46
C ASN A 83 0.66 1.45 -9.57
N VAL A 84 0.56 2.74 -9.87
CA VAL A 84 -0.39 3.65 -9.22
C VAL A 84 -1.45 4.03 -10.25
N PHE A 85 -2.70 3.86 -9.88
CA PHE A 85 -3.87 4.25 -10.65
C PHE A 85 -4.60 5.39 -9.96
N VAL A 86 -5.33 6.20 -10.72
CA VAL A 86 -6.28 7.14 -10.12
C VAL A 86 -7.42 6.34 -9.51
N ARG A 87 -7.88 6.77 -8.34
CA ARG A 87 -8.98 6.14 -7.61
C ARG A 87 -10.22 7.02 -7.61
N LEU A 88 -11.33 6.47 -8.11
CA LEU A 88 -12.65 7.08 -8.12
C LEU A 88 -13.55 6.29 -7.15
N GLY A 89 -13.62 6.74 -5.90
CA GLY A 89 -14.32 6.01 -4.83
C GLY A 89 -13.64 4.68 -4.51
N GLY A 90 -14.35 3.56 -4.68
CA GLY A 90 -13.81 2.21 -4.53
C GLY A 90 -13.06 1.67 -5.76
N PHE A 91 -13.19 2.34 -6.91
CA PHE A 91 -12.68 1.88 -8.20
C PHE A 91 -11.32 2.48 -8.55
N ALA A 92 -10.42 1.67 -9.09
CA ALA A 92 -9.16 2.12 -9.68
C ALA A 92 -9.31 2.21 -11.21
N THR A 93 -8.81 3.27 -11.83
CA THR A 93 -8.83 3.43 -13.29
C THR A 93 -8.10 2.29 -14.00
N PRO A 94 -8.41 1.99 -15.27
CA PRO A 94 -7.77 0.87 -15.98
C PRO A 94 -6.33 1.15 -16.43
N ILE A 95 -5.93 2.42 -16.51
CA ILE A 95 -4.60 2.84 -16.98
C ILE A 95 -3.81 3.41 -15.79
N PRO A 96 -2.56 2.95 -15.54
CA PRO A 96 -1.75 3.48 -14.46
C PRO A 96 -1.22 4.87 -14.82
N VAL A 97 -1.17 5.76 -13.83
CA VAL A 97 -0.55 7.09 -13.95
C VAL A 97 0.93 7.07 -13.57
N LEU A 98 1.38 6.08 -12.80
CA LEU A 98 2.78 5.83 -12.47
C LEU A 98 3.04 4.33 -12.48
N SER A 99 4.18 3.92 -13.04
CA SER A 99 4.62 2.53 -13.08
C SER A 99 6.11 2.46 -12.77
N ALA A 100 6.51 1.49 -11.96
CA ALA A 100 7.91 1.24 -11.63
C ALA A 100 8.19 -0.27 -11.61
N ILE A 101 9.36 -0.64 -12.13
CA ILE A 101 9.92 -2.00 -12.03
C ILE A 101 11.27 -1.88 -11.32
N LEU A 102 11.44 -2.67 -10.28
CA LEU A 102 12.65 -2.73 -9.47
C LEU A 102 13.45 -3.97 -9.88
N LYS A 103 14.77 -3.84 -9.94
CA LYS A 103 15.72 -4.95 -10.06
C LYS A 103 16.57 -4.99 -8.78
N PRO A 104 15.99 -5.41 -7.65
CA PRO A 104 16.70 -5.50 -6.39
C PRO A 104 17.88 -6.48 -6.50
N LEU A 105 19.07 -6.04 -6.07
CA LEU A 105 20.29 -6.86 -6.09
C LEU A 105 20.54 -7.55 -4.74
N LYS A 106 20.24 -6.86 -3.63
CA LYS A 106 20.44 -7.35 -2.26
C LYS A 106 19.62 -6.49 -1.28
N VAL A 107 19.20 -7.07 -0.16
CA VAL A 107 18.60 -6.33 0.95
C VAL A 107 19.67 -6.09 2.01
N HIS A 108 19.84 -4.83 2.41
CA HIS A 108 20.74 -4.45 3.50
C HIS A 108 19.93 -3.92 4.67
N PHE A 109 19.94 -4.66 5.80
CA PHE A 109 19.53 -4.12 7.08
C PHE A 109 20.76 -3.51 7.75
N ARG A 110 20.69 -2.22 8.09
CA ARG A 110 21.64 -1.57 9.00
C ARG A 110 21.00 -1.44 10.37
#